data_AF-A0A8J1JRG3-F1
#
_entry.id   AF-A0A8J1JRG3-F1
#
_cell.length_a   1.000
_cell.length_b   1.000
_cell.length_c   1.000
_cell.angle_alpha   90.00
_cell.angle_beta   90.00
_cell.angle_gamma   90.00
#
_symmetry.space_group_name_H-M   'P 1'
#
loop_
_entity.id
_entity.type
_entity.pdbx_description
1 polymer ?
#
loop_
_entity_poly.entity_id
_entity_poly.type
_entity_poly.pdbx_seq_one_letter_code
_entity_poly.pdbx_strand_id
1 'polypeptide(L)'
;MEQVCFFGYFDGTNETMECNVELAGSDICEYPDPQTGESWFCKKPKQIPCNAYKGHSSGPTRNVLTPEEASLLDTSVKEKPISSKVEAFMVLPPKNNNTDYRGICSSGLPIPEPSGFYYQDLWQSRVCRNRAFPTPPDVTDCLSGKVIYMFGDSTTHQWWDFLLSFIPRNENLGD
;
A
#
# COMPACT_ATOMS: atom_id res chain seq x y z
N MET A 1 -3.31 7.09 10.66
CA MET A 1 -2.68 5.86 10.18
C MET A 1 -3.69 4.77 10.41
N GLU A 2 -4.02 4.05 9.34
CA GLU A 2 -5.06 3.03 9.36
C GLU A 2 -4.41 1.66 9.39
N GLN A 3 -4.86 0.82 10.32
CA GLN A 3 -4.52 -0.59 10.35
C GLN A 3 -5.72 -1.39 9.86
N VAL A 4 -5.49 -2.27 8.90
CA VAL A 4 -6.50 -3.25 8.46
C VAL A 4 -6.63 -4.30 9.55
N CYS A 5 -7.84 -4.50 10.06
CA CYS A 5 -8.13 -5.62 10.94
C CYS A 5 -8.55 -6.84 10.12
N PHE A 6 -8.24 -8.03 10.58
CA PHE A 6 -8.74 -9.27 9.96
C PHE A 6 -9.66 -10.01 10.91
N PHE A 7 -10.67 -10.67 10.36
CA PHE A 7 -11.60 -11.50 11.11
C PHE A 7 -11.59 -12.93 10.61
N GLY A 8 -11.46 -13.88 11.54
CA GLY A 8 -11.52 -15.31 11.31
C GLY A 8 -12.93 -15.87 11.52
N TYR A 9 -13.23 -16.90 10.73
CA TYR A 9 -14.49 -17.64 10.73
C TYR A 9 -14.24 -19.08 11.15
N PHE A 10 -15.17 -19.63 11.93
CA PHE A 10 -15.04 -20.96 12.51
C PHE A 10 -16.34 -21.74 12.30
N ASP A 11 -16.23 -23.00 11.90
CA ASP A 11 -17.39 -23.88 11.76
C ASP A 11 -18.06 -24.14 13.12
N GLY A 12 -19.39 -24.17 13.13
CA GLY A 12 -20.19 -24.39 14.34
C GLY A 12 -20.48 -23.12 15.16
N THR A 13 -20.07 -21.94 14.70
CA THR A 13 -20.45 -20.65 15.30
C THR A 13 -20.65 -19.56 14.26
N ASN A 14 -21.45 -18.54 14.60
CA ASN A 14 -21.55 -17.30 13.85
C ASN A 14 -20.66 -16.19 14.44
N GLU A 15 -19.90 -16.49 15.49
CA GLU A 15 -18.93 -15.56 16.07
C GLU A 15 -17.75 -15.34 15.13
N THR A 16 -17.37 -14.08 14.96
CA THR A 16 -16.15 -13.67 14.25
C THR A 16 -15.07 -13.29 15.25
N MET A 17 -13.87 -13.84 15.09
CA MET A 17 -12.74 -13.56 15.98
C MET A 17 -11.71 -12.69 15.29
N GLU A 18 -11.09 -11.79 16.03
CA GLU A 18 -9.98 -10.99 15.53
C GLU A 18 -8.77 -11.87 15.23
N CYS A 19 -8.18 -11.67 14.06
CA CYS A 19 -6.99 -12.34 13.59
C CYS A 19 -5.93 -11.35 13.11
N ASN A 20 -4.66 -11.76 13.16
CA ASN A 20 -3.53 -10.97 12.65
C ASN A 20 -2.27 -11.85 12.50
N VAL A 21 -1.22 -11.29 11.91
CA VAL A 21 0.13 -11.90 11.87
C VAL A 21 0.78 -11.94 13.26
N GLU A 22 0.40 -11.02 14.15
CA GLU A 22 0.82 -11.04 15.55
C GLU A 22 -0.34 -10.61 16.45
N LEU A 23 -0.63 -11.42 17.48
CA LEU A 23 -1.62 -11.12 18.50
C LEU A 23 -1.03 -11.39 19.88
N ALA A 24 -1.13 -10.40 20.77
CA ALA A 24 -0.74 -10.56 22.18
C ALA A 24 -1.94 -11.01 23.03
N GLY A 25 -1.76 -12.00 23.91
CA GLY A 25 -2.77 -12.43 24.87
C GLY A 25 -2.76 -13.92 25.21
N SER A 26 -3.75 -14.35 26.01
CA SER A 26 -4.09 -15.75 26.26
C SER A 26 -5.21 -16.21 25.31
N ASP A 27 -5.35 -17.53 25.09
CA ASP A 27 -6.39 -18.13 24.24
C ASP A 27 -6.32 -17.71 22.76
N ILE A 28 -5.15 -17.92 22.16
CA ILE A 28 -4.89 -17.68 20.73
C ILE A 28 -4.75 -19.03 20.02
N CYS A 29 -5.35 -19.11 18.84
CA CYS A 29 -5.14 -20.19 17.88
C CYS A 29 -4.06 -19.77 16.87
N GLU A 30 -3.11 -20.66 16.62
CA GLU A 30 -2.04 -20.49 15.64
C GLU A 30 -2.27 -21.41 14.44
N TYR A 31 -2.12 -20.85 13.23
CA TYR A 31 -2.27 -21.54 11.96
C TYR A 31 -1.01 -21.29 11.12
N PRO A 32 -0.02 -22.19 11.19
CA PRO A 32 1.19 -22.07 10.37
C PRO A 32 0.87 -22.37 8.90
N ASP A 33 1.33 -21.51 8.00
CA ASP A 33 1.33 -21.76 6.57
C ASP A 33 2.50 -22.72 6.23
N PRO A 34 2.23 -23.94 5.74
CA PRO A 34 3.27 -24.90 5.41
C PRO A 34 4.21 -24.47 4.28
N GLN A 35 3.80 -23.52 3.44
CA GLN A 35 4.58 -23.07 2.28
C GLN A 35 5.51 -21.92 2.63
N THR A 36 5.02 -20.92 3.36
CA THR A 36 5.82 -19.73 3.71
C THR A 36 6.54 -19.88 5.05
N GLY A 37 6.04 -20.75 5.93
CA GLY A 37 6.49 -20.86 7.32
C GLY A 37 5.99 -19.73 8.22
N GLU A 38 5.16 -18.83 7.69
CA GLU A 38 4.53 -17.75 8.46
C GLU A 38 3.33 -18.30 9.23
N SER A 39 3.12 -17.79 10.44
CA SER A 39 1.96 -18.18 11.27
C SER A 39 0.90 -17.10 11.27
N TRP A 40 -0.34 -17.52 11.07
CA TRP A 40 -1.52 -16.68 11.25
C TRP A 40 -2.14 -16.93 12.63
N PHE A 41 -2.53 -15.87 13.32
CA PHE A 41 -3.06 -15.98 14.67
C PHE A 41 -4.49 -15.45 14.74
N CYS A 42 -5.34 -16.14 15.49
CA CYS A 42 -6.71 -15.69 15.77
C CYS A 42 -7.06 -15.87 17.24
N LYS A 43 -7.86 -14.96 17.80
CA LYS A 43 -8.48 -15.19 19.11
C LYS A 43 -9.35 -16.46 19.06
N LYS A 44 -9.26 -17.28 20.10
CA LYS A 44 -10.03 -18.53 20.19
C LYS A 44 -11.49 -18.24 20.58
N PRO A 45 -12.49 -18.77 19.85
CA PRO A 45 -13.87 -18.72 20.29
C PRO A 45 -14.09 -19.49 21.60
N LYS A 46 -14.99 -19.02 22.47
CA LYS A 46 -15.16 -19.57 23.82
C LYS A 46 -15.51 -21.07 23.84
N GLN A 47 -16.29 -21.53 22.86
CA GLN A 47 -16.86 -22.88 22.85
C GLN A 47 -16.40 -23.73 21.67
N ILE A 48 -15.63 -23.16 20.74
CA ILE A 48 -15.24 -23.83 19.50
C ILE A 48 -13.71 -24.07 19.51
N PRO A 49 -13.26 -25.29 19.15
CA PRO A 49 -11.83 -25.57 19.05
C PRO A 49 -11.18 -24.87 17.86
N CYS A 50 -9.87 -24.61 17.94
CA CYS A 50 -9.11 -23.92 16.89
C CYS A 50 -9.15 -24.65 15.53
N ASN A 51 -9.24 -25.98 15.51
CA ASN A 51 -9.29 -26.75 14.27
C ASN A 51 -10.60 -26.56 13.47
N ALA A 52 -11.61 -25.89 14.03
CA ALA A 52 -12.82 -25.50 13.30
C ALA A 52 -12.59 -24.27 12.40
N TYR A 53 -11.37 -23.75 12.33
CA TYR A 53 -11.04 -22.62 11.48
C TYR A 53 -11.36 -22.87 10.01
N LYS A 54 -12.10 -21.96 9.41
CA LYS A 54 -12.53 -22.02 8.01
C LYS A 54 -11.73 -21.07 7.11
N GLY A 55 -11.27 -19.97 7.67
CA GLY A 55 -10.59 -18.91 6.94
C GLY A 55 -10.75 -17.56 7.62
N HIS A 56 -10.28 -16.51 6.94
CA HIS A 56 -10.39 -15.13 7.40
C HIS A 56 -10.72 -14.20 6.24
N SER A 57 -11.12 -12.98 6.56
CA SER A 57 -11.27 -11.89 5.60
C SER A 57 -10.79 -10.57 6.23
N SER A 58 -10.60 -9.55 5.39
CA SER A 58 -10.40 -8.20 5.87
C SER A 58 -11.67 -7.66 6.52
N GLY A 59 -11.49 -7.01 7.66
CA GLY A 59 -12.48 -6.25 8.39
C GLY A 59 -12.31 -4.74 8.16
N PRO A 60 -12.95 -3.90 9.00
CA PRO A 60 -12.83 -2.45 8.91
C PRO A 60 -11.42 -2.00 9.30
N THR A 61 -11.02 -0.84 8.77
CA THR A 61 -9.81 -0.17 9.24
C THR A 61 -10.05 0.43 10.62
N ARG A 62 -9.00 0.40 11.46
CA ARG A 62 -8.99 1.09 12.75
C ARG A 62 -7.93 2.16 12.75
N ASN A 63 -8.26 3.31 13.35
CA ASN A 63 -7.26 4.32 13.66
C ASN A 63 -6.47 3.86 14.88
N VAL A 64 -5.17 3.65 14.69
CA VAL A 64 -4.26 3.16 15.73
C VAL A 64 -3.38 4.26 16.31
N LEU A 65 -3.56 5.49 15.86
CA LEU A 65 -2.78 6.61 16.35
C LEU A 65 -3.17 6.97 17.79
N THR A 66 -2.15 7.20 18.62
CA THR A 66 -2.35 7.90 19.88
C THR A 66 -2.74 9.36 19.63
N PRO A 67 -3.33 10.06 20.61
CA PRO A 67 -3.61 11.49 20.49
C PRO A 67 -2.35 12.32 20.14
N GLU A 68 -1.20 11.96 20.72
CA GLU A 68 0.08 12.62 20.45
C GLU A 68 0.56 12.36 19.03
N GLU A 69 0.50 11.12 18.55
CA GLU A 69 0.85 10.77 17.18
C GLU A 69 -0.09 11.45 16.19
N ALA A 70 -1.40 11.48 16.47
CA ALA A 70 -2.37 12.19 15.65
C ALA A 70 -2.01 13.68 15.55
N SER A 71 -1.60 14.32 16.65
CA SER A 71 -1.16 15.72 16.65
C SER A 71 0.10 15.96 15.82
N LEU A 72 1.07 15.03 15.85
CA LEU A 72 2.26 15.10 14.99
C LEU A 72 1.94 14.83 13.53
N LEU A 73 0.90 14.04 13.27
CA LEU A 73 0.51 13.66 11.93
C LEU A 73 -0.45 14.64 11.24
N ASP A 74 -0.91 15.65 11.96
CA ASP A 74 -1.78 16.72 11.48
C ASP A 74 -1.10 17.58 10.40
N THR A 75 -1.84 17.84 9.31
CA THR A 75 -1.36 18.60 8.15
C THR A 75 -0.95 20.04 8.51
N SER A 76 -1.56 20.63 9.55
CA SER A 76 -1.18 21.96 10.06
C SER A 76 0.25 22.02 10.62
N VAL A 77 0.85 20.86 10.93
CA VAL A 77 2.20 20.73 11.48
C VAL A 77 3.23 20.32 10.41
N LYS A 78 2.85 19.44 9.48
CA LYS A 78 3.79 18.80 8.53
C LYS A 78 4.08 19.59 7.25
N GLU A 79 3.08 20.27 6.70
CA GLU A 79 3.21 20.97 5.41
C GLU A 79 3.52 22.45 5.60
N LYS A 80 4.31 22.77 6.63
CA LYS A 80 4.71 24.14 6.86
C LYS A 80 5.71 24.54 5.78
N PRO A 81 5.40 25.57 4.97
CA PRO A 81 6.37 26.09 4.02
C PRO A 81 7.60 26.52 4.81
N ILE A 82 8.77 26.10 4.32
CA ILE A 82 10.03 26.46 4.95
C ILE A 82 10.13 27.98 4.89
N SER A 83 10.10 28.64 6.05
CA SER A 83 10.12 30.11 6.16
C SER A 83 11.45 30.73 5.69
N SER A 84 12.41 29.92 5.25
CA SER A 84 13.64 30.43 4.66
C SER A 84 13.31 31.10 3.33
N LYS A 85 13.75 32.35 3.19
CA LYS A 85 13.94 32.96 1.87
C LYS A 85 15.06 32.19 1.17
N VAL A 86 14.73 31.05 0.58
CA VAL A 86 15.60 30.43 -0.42
C VAL A 86 15.63 31.43 -1.56
N GLU A 87 16.78 32.06 -1.78
CA GLU A 87 16.95 32.94 -2.94
C GLU A 87 16.58 32.15 -4.19
N ALA A 88 15.86 32.79 -5.11
CA ALA A 88 15.47 32.15 -6.35
C ALA A 88 16.72 31.67 -7.07
N PHE A 89 16.93 30.36 -7.14
CA PHE A 89 18.01 29.79 -7.90
C PHE A 89 17.56 29.66 -9.36
N MET A 90 18.37 30.18 -10.28
CA MET A 90 18.10 30.06 -11.70
C MET A 90 18.54 28.66 -12.15
N VAL A 91 17.58 27.81 -12.50
CA VAL A 91 17.88 26.55 -13.18
C VAL A 91 18.23 26.88 -14.63
N LEU A 92 19.52 26.87 -14.95
CA LEU A 92 19.97 27.10 -16.31
C LEU A 92 19.48 25.98 -17.22
N PRO A 93 18.99 26.28 -18.44
CA PRO A 93 18.66 25.25 -19.40
C PRO A 93 19.90 24.39 -19.68
N PRO A 94 19.73 23.08 -19.90
CA PRO A 94 20.84 22.19 -20.20
C PRO A 94 21.60 22.70 -21.43
N LYS A 95 22.94 22.72 -21.35
CA LYS A 95 23.82 23.21 -22.43
C LYS A 95 23.68 22.43 -23.74
N ASN A 96 23.11 21.22 -23.70
CA ASN A 96 22.84 20.37 -24.85
C ASN A 96 21.33 20.19 -25.02
N ASN A 97 20.86 20.17 -26.28
CA ASN A 97 19.48 19.85 -26.62
C ASN A 97 19.04 18.59 -25.86
N ASN A 98 18.06 18.80 -24.98
CA ASN A 98 17.68 17.94 -23.87
C ASN A 98 17.02 16.65 -24.38
N THR A 99 17.83 15.72 -24.87
CA THR A 99 17.38 14.35 -25.07
C THR A 99 17.85 13.55 -23.87
N ASP A 100 16.89 13.19 -23.03
CA ASP A 100 17.13 12.25 -21.96
C ASP A 100 17.56 10.91 -22.57
N TYR A 101 18.87 10.62 -22.51
CA TYR A 101 19.51 9.43 -23.07
C TYR A 101 19.27 8.16 -22.25
N ARG A 102 18.58 8.25 -21.11
CA ARG A 102 18.30 7.08 -20.27
C ARG A 102 17.32 6.16 -20.98
N GLY A 103 17.54 4.85 -20.83
CA GLY A 103 16.60 3.84 -21.33
C GLY A 103 15.26 3.90 -20.59
N ILE A 104 14.23 3.27 -21.17
CA ILE A 104 12.94 3.06 -20.51
C ILE A 104 13.14 2.17 -19.28
N CYS A 105 12.46 2.49 -18.18
CA CYS A 105 12.54 1.69 -16.96
C CYS A 105 12.13 0.23 -17.19
N SER A 106 12.92 -0.68 -16.63
CA SER A 106 12.71 -2.12 -16.65
C SER A 106 13.18 -2.74 -15.33
N SER A 107 12.76 -3.97 -15.04
CA SER A 107 13.13 -4.67 -13.80
C SER A 107 14.63 -4.99 -13.76
N GLY A 108 15.20 -4.98 -12.54
CA GLY A 108 16.61 -5.34 -12.32
C GLY A 108 17.62 -4.20 -12.50
N LEU A 109 17.14 -2.97 -12.70
CA LEU A 109 17.99 -1.78 -12.72
C LEU A 109 18.53 -1.44 -11.31
N PRO A 110 19.74 -0.85 -11.22
CA PRO A 110 20.31 -0.46 -9.93
C PRO A 110 19.47 0.65 -9.27
N ILE A 111 19.53 0.73 -7.94
CA ILE A 111 18.84 1.75 -7.14
C ILE A 111 19.91 2.60 -6.44
N PRO A 112 20.40 3.69 -7.06
CA PRO A 112 21.39 4.55 -6.44
C PRO A 112 20.77 5.37 -5.31
N GLU A 113 21.60 5.98 -4.45
CA GLU A 113 21.14 6.94 -3.43
C GLU A 113 21.58 8.37 -3.79
N PRO A 114 20.64 9.33 -3.95
CA PRO A 114 19.20 9.14 -4.07
C PRO A 114 18.81 8.44 -5.40
N SER A 115 17.68 7.73 -5.39
CA SER A 115 17.19 6.94 -6.54
C SER A 115 16.45 7.78 -7.57
N GLY A 116 15.96 8.95 -7.16
CA GLY A 116 15.13 9.85 -7.95
C GLY A 116 14.69 11.08 -7.17
N PHE A 117 13.76 11.82 -7.74
CA PHE A 117 13.12 12.99 -7.12
C PHE A 117 11.71 13.18 -7.70
N TYR A 118 10.82 13.87 -6.99
CA TYR A 118 9.54 14.30 -7.55
C TYR A 118 9.67 15.65 -8.25
N TYR A 119 9.05 15.78 -9.42
CA TYR A 119 8.92 17.04 -10.14
C TYR A 119 7.53 17.08 -10.79
N GLN A 120 6.75 18.13 -10.49
CA GLN A 120 5.37 18.28 -10.98
C GLN A 120 4.52 17.01 -10.73
N ASP A 121 4.54 16.52 -9.49
CA ASP A 121 3.82 15.31 -9.04
C ASP A 121 4.18 14.01 -9.77
N LEU A 122 5.26 14.03 -10.57
CA LEU A 122 5.79 12.86 -11.25
C LEU A 122 7.12 12.45 -10.64
N TRP A 123 7.23 11.18 -10.25
CA TRP A 123 8.51 10.60 -9.88
C TRP A 123 9.46 10.62 -11.09
N GLN A 124 10.68 11.09 -10.88
CA GLN A 124 11.77 11.11 -11.85
C GLN A 124 12.90 10.22 -11.32
N SER A 125 13.02 9.01 -11.88
CA SER A 125 14.14 8.10 -11.60
C SER A 125 15.43 8.73 -12.07
N ARG A 126 16.57 8.49 -11.42
CA ARG A 126 17.90 8.89 -11.91
C ARG A 126 18.53 7.88 -12.87
N VAL A 127 17.99 6.67 -12.94
CA VAL A 127 18.56 5.54 -13.67
C VAL A 127 17.89 5.32 -15.03
N CYS A 128 16.59 5.60 -15.10
CA CYS A 128 15.78 5.30 -16.27
C CYS A 128 14.69 6.35 -16.48
N ARG A 129 14.05 6.30 -17.66
CA ARG A 129 12.88 7.09 -17.99
C ARG A 129 11.63 6.37 -17.53
N ASN A 130 10.98 6.94 -16.50
CA ASN A 130 9.68 6.48 -16.04
C ASN A 130 8.63 6.69 -17.15
N ARG A 131 7.71 5.75 -17.29
CA ARG A 131 6.48 5.97 -18.06
C ARG A 131 5.50 6.73 -17.17
N ALA A 132 4.97 7.85 -17.67
CA ALA A 132 3.94 8.61 -16.98
C ALA A 132 2.55 8.09 -17.35
N PHE A 133 1.64 8.09 -16.39
CA PHE A 133 0.22 7.78 -16.57
C PHE A 133 -0.62 8.93 -15.98
N PRO A 134 -0.68 10.08 -16.67
CA PRO A 134 -1.30 11.28 -16.11
C PRO A 134 -2.83 11.18 -16.01
N THR A 135 -3.47 10.27 -16.75
CA THR A 135 -4.93 10.14 -16.76
C THR A 135 -5.40 8.71 -16.49
N PRO A 136 -6.62 8.51 -15.96
CA PRO A 136 -7.18 7.17 -15.74
C PRO A 136 -7.24 6.27 -17.00
N PRO A 137 -7.55 6.78 -18.22
CA PRO A 137 -7.45 5.98 -19.44
C PRO A 137 -6.05 5.44 -19.71
N ASP A 138 -4.98 6.23 -19.47
CA ASP A 138 -3.60 5.78 -19.68
C ASP A 138 -3.26 4.56 -18.81
N VAL A 139 -3.76 4.57 -17.57
CA VAL A 139 -3.60 3.45 -16.63
C VAL A 139 -4.44 2.25 -17.09
N THR A 140 -5.69 2.47 -17.47
CA THR A 140 -6.62 1.42 -17.93
C THR A 140 -6.06 0.68 -19.15
N ASP A 141 -5.57 1.42 -20.15
CA ASP A 141 -4.96 0.84 -21.35
C ASP A 141 -3.70 0.04 -21.03
N CYS A 142 -2.89 0.51 -20.08
CA CYS A 142 -1.70 -0.19 -19.64
C CYS A 142 -2.01 -1.51 -18.92
N LEU A 143 -3.11 -1.55 -18.17
CA LEU A 143 -3.55 -2.70 -17.39
C LEU A 143 -4.46 -3.66 -18.18
N SER A 144 -4.89 -3.27 -19.39
CA SER A 144 -5.77 -4.08 -20.23
C SER A 144 -5.22 -5.49 -20.47
N GLY A 145 -6.06 -6.49 -20.20
CA GLY A 145 -5.71 -7.91 -20.33
C GLY A 145 -4.70 -8.42 -19.29
N LYS A 146 -4.46 -7.70 -18.19
CA LYS A 146 -3.55 -8.11 -17.11
C LYS A 146 -4.33 -8.43 -15.84
N VAL A 147 -3.85 -9.43 -15.11
CA VAL A 147 -4.28 -9.69 -13.72
C VAL A 147 -3.22 -9.11 -12.80
N ILE A 148 -3.65 -8.32 -11.83
CA ILE A 148 -2.77 -7.67 -10.85
C ILE A 148 -2.91 -8.41 -9.53
N TYR A 149 -1.78 -8.89 -9.01
CA TYR A 149 -1.68 -9.43 -7.66
C TYR A 149 -0.88 -8.46 -6.81
N MET A 150 -1.46 -8.01 -5.69
CA MET A 150 -0.80 -7.13 -4.73
C MET A 150 -0.68 -7.85 -3.40
N PHE A 151 0.55 -8.00 -2.92
CA PHE A 151 0.85 -8.62 -1.63
C PHE A 151 1.64 -7.60 -0.80
N GLY A 152 1.21 -7.38 0.43
CA GLY A 152 1.91 -6.51 1.36
C GLY A 152 1.03 -6.08 2.51
N ASP A 153 1.45 -5.01 3.18
CA ASP A 153 0.82 -4.49 4.39
C ASP A 153 -0.29 -3.45 4.09
N SER A 154 -0.69 -2.69 5.12
CA SER A 154 -1.70 -1.63 4.99
C SER A 154 -1.34 -0.57 3.95
N THR A 155 -0.06 -0.37 3.62
CA THR A 155 0.37 0.52 2.52
C THR A 155 -0.06 -0.04 1.18
N THR A 156 0.04 -1.36 0.99
CA THR A 156 -0.41 -2.04 -0.23
C THR A 156 -1.92 -1.94 -0.38
N HIS A 157 -2.67 -2.08 0.71
CA HIS A 157 -4.12 -1.86 0.70
C HIS A 157 -4.50 -0.43 0.31
N GLN A 158 -3.82 0.59 0.88
CA GLN A 158 -4.04 1.99 0.51
C GLN A 158 -3.78 2.23 -0.99
N TRP A 159 -2.74 1.62 -1.55
CA TRP A 159 -2.49 1.66 -3.00
C TRP A 159 -3.59 1.00 -3.83
N TRP A 160 -4.13 -0.12 -3.35
CA TRP A 160 -5.25 -0.80 -3.99
C TRP A 160 -6.51 0.06 -4.00
N ASP A 161 -6.85 0.69 -2.88
CA ASP A 161 -7.99 1.61 -2.77
C ASP A 161 -7.82 2.83 -3.68
N PHE A 162 -6.61 3.39 -3.72
CA PHE A 162 -6.27 4.46 -4.67
C PHE A 162 -6.48 3.99 -6.10
N LEU A 163 -5.98 2.81 -6.48
CA LEU A 163 -6.10 2.28 -7.83
C LEU A 163 -7.57 2.08 -8.25
N LEU A 164 -8.40 1.52 -7.36
CA LEU A 164 -9.83 1.30 -7.59
C LEU A 164 -10.66 2.58 -7.66
N SER A 165 -10.23 3.65 -6.97
CA SER A 165 -10.88 4.96 -7.02
C SER A 165 -10.42 5.80 -8.21
N PHE A 166 -9.16 5.65 -8.61
CA PHE A 166 -8.57 6.40 -9.73
C PHE A 166 -9.00 5.86 -11.09
N ILE A 167 -9.08 4.53 -11.25
CA ILE A 167 -9.48 3.89 -12.50
C ILE A 167 -11.02 3.82 -12.56
N PRO A 168 -11.67 4.32 -13.62
CA PRO A 168 -13.11 4.18 -13.76
C PRO A 168 -13.49 2.71 -13.82
N ARG A 169 -14.38 2.27 -12.91
CA ARG A 169 -14.96 0.94 -12.99
C ARG A 169 -15.87 0.90 -14.21
N ASN A 170 -15.51 0.09 -15.20
CA ASN A 170 -16.51 -0.42 -16.13
C ASN A 170 -17.43 -1.34 -15.29
N GLU A 171 -18.72 -1.03 -15.20
CA GLU A 171 -19.74 -1.75 -14.41
C GLU A 171 -19.98 -3.22 -14.86
N ASN A 172 -19.02 -3.87 -15.53
CA ASN A 172 -19.16 -5.20 -16.12
C ASN A 172 -18.03 -6.18 -15.69
N LEU A 173 -17.56 -6.12 -14.44
CA LEU A 173 -17.05 -7.32 -13.77
C LEU A 173 -18.10 -7.75 -12.74
N GLY A 174 -19.16 -8.36 -13.25
CA GLY A 174 -20.12 -9.13 -12.47
C GLY A 174 -19.69 -10.61 -12.44
N ASP A 175 -19.83 -11.17 -11.24
CA ASP A 175 -19.77 -12.58 -10.81
C ASP A 175 -18.43 -13.33 -10.87
#